data_AF-A0A7J4JNW5-F1
#
_entry.id   AF-A0A7J4JNW5-F1
#
_cell.length_a   1.000
_cell.length_b   1.000
_cell.length_c   1.000
_cell.angle_alpha   90.00
_cell.angle_beta   90.00
_cell.angle_gamma   90.00
#
_symmetry.space_group_name_H-M   'P 1'
#
loop_
_entity.id
_entity.type
_entity.pdbx_description
1 polymer ?
#
loop_
_entity_poly.entity_id
_entity_poly.type
_entity_poly.pdbx_seq_one_letter_code
_entity_poly.pdbx_strand_id
1 'polypeptide(L)'
;DKITNVLIRSLDENNSRNFEHLRDIEEEGDKLSRYLADPKTPREVIGKQIPKMKHALSRYLGGLWSTLDVLNSLRYGDADLITDEPRILDRLTMLVSEVNTQIGLSEHLSEVLASGLEVMQSIYNNQLQLLNNRLAMLVAYLTIIGTALLVPNTIATVMSNSMFQLQAGDVPWYLEIIVISTVVSTFAAWWVVKRLGLLPKGPDSS
;
A
#
# COMPACT_ATOMS: atom_id res chain seq x y z
N ASP A 1 23.33 51.12 -7.30
CA ASP A 1 22.93 49.69 -7.33
C ASP A 1 23.72 48.65 -6.55
N LYS A 2 24.49 48.99 -5.50
CA LYS A 2 25.16 47.93 -4.72
C LYS A 2 24.19 47.09 -3.89
N ILE A 3 23.10 47.67 -3.39
CA ILE A 3 22.09 47.00 -2.56
C ILE A 3 21.30 45.98 -3.38
N THR A 4 20.79 46.37 -4.55
CA THR A 4 20.07 45.49 -5.48
C THR A 4 20.91 44.28 -5.91
N ASN A 5 22.21 44.50 -6.17
CA ASN A 5 23.12 43.44 -6.59
C ASN A 5 23.44 42.46 -5.44
N VAL A 6 23.54 42.95 -4.20
CA VAL A 6 23.68 42.10 -3.00
C VAL A 6 22.40 41.30 -2.75
N LEU A 7 21.22 41.92 -2.88
CA LEU A 7 19.93 41.25 -2.73
C LEU A 7 19.79 40.08 -3.72
N ILE A 8 20.06 40.33 -5.00
CA ILE A 8 19.98 39.31 -6.05
C ILE A 8 20.96 38.16 -5.78
N ARG A 9 22.19 38.46 -5.34
CA ARG A 9 23.15 37.40 -4.97
C ARG A 9 22.70 36.58 -3.77
N SER A 10 22.10 37.21 -2.76
CA SER A 10 21.56 36.49 -1.61
C SER A 10 20.37 35.59 -1.99
N LEU A 11 19.53 36.04 -2.91
CA LEU A 11 18.42 35.25 -3.46
C LEU A 11 18.92 34.08 -4.31
N ASP A 12 19.93 34.31 -5.14
CA ASP A 12 20.59 33.29 -5.97
C ASP A 12 21.23 32.18 -5.11
N GLU A 13 21.96 32.56 -4.06
CA GLU A 13 22.53 31.62 -3.08
C GLU A 13 21.43 30.85 -2.33
N ASN A 14 20.33 31.53 -1.95
CA ASN A 14 19.20 30.87 -1.30
C ASN A 14 18.51 29.86 -2.23
N ASN A 15 18.34 30.23 -3.50
CA ASN A 15 17.76 29.36 -4.52
C ASN A 15 18.64 28.12 -4.77
N SER A 16 19.95 28.31 -4.86
CA SER A 16 20.92 27.21 -5.01
C SER A 16 20.88 26.23 -3.82
N ARG A 17 20.81 26.75 -2.59
CA ARG A 17 20.67 25.91 -1.39
C ARG A 17 19.34 25.16 -1.32
N ASN A 18 18.26 25.80 -1.75
CA ASN A 18 16.96 25.13 -1.86
C ASN A 18 17.05 23.97 -2.88
N PHE A 19 17.71 24.18 -4.02
CA PHE A 19 17.89 23.13 -5.00
C PHE A 19 18.66 21.91 -4.48
N GLU A 20 19.70 22.12 -3.65
CA GLU A 20 20.40 21.00 -2.99
C GLU A 20 19.44 20.17 -2.12
N HIS A 21 18.55 20.83 -1.36
CA HIS A 21 17.54 20.14 -0.57
C HIS A 21 16.52 19.37 -1.41
N LEU A 22 16.14 19.89 -2.59
CA LEU A 22 15.30 19.14 -3.53
C LEU A 22 15.99 17.86 -3.98
N ARG A 23 17.30 17.92 -4.24
CA ARG A 23 18.07 16.77 -4.70
C ARG A 23 18.16 15.67 -3.64
N ASP A 24 18.27 16.05 -2.36
CA ASP A 24 18.20 15.10 -1.25
C ASP A 24 16.82 14.41 -1.19
N ILE A 25 15.73 15.18 -1.39
CA ILE A 25 14.37 14.63 -1.43
C ILE A 25 14.17 13.71 -2.64
N GLU A 26 14.73 14.06 -3.80
CA GLU A 26 14.72 13.23 -5.01
C GLU A 26 15.45 11.91 -4.78
N GLU A 27 16.66 11.93 -4.21
CA GLU A 27 17.45 10.74 -3.97
C GLU A 27 16.73 9.78 -3.00
N GLU A 28 16.14 10.32 -1.93
CA GLU A 28 15.32 9.55 -1.00
C GLU A 28 14.03 9.04 -1.65
N GLY A 29 13.43 9.80 -2.56
CA GLY A 29 12.29 9.38 -3.38
C GLY A 29 12.63 8.18 -4.28
N ASP A 30 13.78 8.19 -4.95
CA ASP A 30 14.23 7.08 -5.80
C ASP A 30 14.52 5.82 -4.96
N LYS A 31 15.17 5.97 -3.80
CA LYS A 31 15.36 4.87 -2.84
C LYS A 31 14.02 4.25 -2.45
N LEU A 32 13.02 5.09 -2.15
CA LEU A 32 11.69 4.63 -1.77
C LEU A 32 10.99 3.88 -2.91
N SER A 33 11.15 4.33 -4.15
CA SER A 33 10.64 3.66 -5.35
C SER A 33 11.26 2.26 -5.51
N ARG A 34 12.59 2.15 -5.32
CA ARG A 34 13.29 0.86 -5.36
C ARG A 34 12.80 -0.09 -4.24
N TYR A 35 12.59 0.44 -3.04
CA TYR A 35 12.03 -0.34 -1.93
C TYR A 35 10.61 -0.82 -2.21
N LEU A 36 9.78 -0.02 -2.88
CA LEU A 36 8.43 -0.42 -3.29
C LEU A 36 8.45 -1.59 -4.27
N ALA A 37 9.40 -1.58 -5.21
CA ALA A 37 9.59 -2.61 -6.22
C ALA A 37 10.16 -3.92 -5.66
N ASP A 38 10.95 -3.88 -4.58
CA ASP A 38 11.54 -5.08 -3.96
C ASP A 38 10.52 -5.82 -3.06
N PRO A 39 10.16 -7.08 -3.38
CA PRO A 39 9.27 -7.90 -2.54
C PRO A 39 9.84 -8.21 -1.14
N LYS A 40 11.16 -8.12 -0.94
CA LYS A 40 11.84 -8.45 0.32
C LYS A 40 11.85 -7.31 1.33
N THR A 41 11.55 -6.08 0.90
CA THR A 41 11.58 -4.93 1.79
C THR A 41 10.36 -4.95 2.75
N PRO A 42 10.55 -4.78 4.07
CA PRO A 42 9.43 -4.72 5.01
C PRO A 42 8.49 -3.56 4.69
N ARG A 43 7.23 -3.87 4.37
CA ARG A 43 6.21 -2.87 3.97
C ARG A 43 5.92 -1.83 5.06
N GLU A 44 6.21 -2.14 6.32
CA GLU A 44 6.07 -1.20 7.44
C GLU A 44 7.09 -0.05 7.37
N VAL A 45 8.31 -0.32 6.90
CA VAL A 45 9.36 0.70 6.73
C VAL A 45 8.95 1.68 5.64
N ILE A 46 8.45 1.16 4.52
CA ILE A 46 8.00 1.95 3.38
C ILE A 46 6.77 2.80 3.75
N GLY A 47 5.82 2.22 4.49
CA GLY A 47 4.59 2.91 4.92
C GLY A 47 4.85 4.12 5.83
N LYS A 48 5.95 4.13 6.58
CA LYS A 48 6.37 5.28 7.41
C LYS A 48 7.19 6.31 6.64
N GLN A 49 7.80 5.94 5.51
CA GLN A 49 8.65 6.83 4.72
C GLN A 49 7.86 7.69 3.73
N ILE A 50 6.84 7.13 3.06
CA ILE A 50 6.01 7.87 2.08
C ILE A 50 5.40 9.15 2.69
N PRO A 51 4.75 9.13 3.88
CA PRO A 51 4.18 10.34 4.46
C PRO A 51 5.22 11.39 4.84
N LYS A 52 6.41 10.95 5.29
CA LYS A 52 7.52 11.85 5.62
C LYS A 52 8.04 12.56 4.38
N MET A 53 8.22 11.83 3.28
CA MET A 53 8.64 12.39 1.99
C MET A 53 7.63 13.40 1.46
N LYS A 54 6.34 13.04 1.48
CA LYS A 54 5.25 13.92 1.07
C LYS A 54 5.24 15.23 1.88
N HIS A 55 5.44 15.14 3.19
CA HIS A 55 5.50 16.32 4.06
C HIS A 55 6.72 17.19 3.78
N ALA A 56 7.90 16.58 3.57
CA ALA A 56 9.12 17.29 3.22
C ALA A 56 8.97 18.04 1.90
N LEU A 57 8.43 17.37 0.88
CA LEU A 57 8.18 17.93 -0.44
C LEU A 57 7.14 19.05 -0.43
N SER A 58 6.05 18.90 0.34
CA SER A 58 5.04 19.94 0.51
C SER A 58 5.63 21.20 1.18
N ARG A 59 6.49 21.03 2.19
CA ARG A 59 7.19 22.15 2.82
C ARG A 59 8.14 22.84 1.84
N TYR A 60 8.86 22.05 1.04
CA TYR A 60 9.76 22.57 0.02
C TYR A 60 9.03 23.39 -1.05
N LEU A 61 7.93 22.84 -1.60
CA LEU A 61 7.03 23.55 -2.51
C LEU A 61 6.54 24.88 -1.92
N GLY A 62 6.13 24.89 -0.65
CA GLY A 62 5.73 26.12 0.03
C GLY A 62 6.85 27.18 0.07
N GLY A 63 8.10 26.76 0.27
CA GLY A 63 9.28 27.64 0.21
C GLY A 63 9.54 28.19 -1.19
N LEU A 64 9.41 27.36 -2.22
CA LEU A 64 9.57 27.79 -3.62
C LEU A 64 8.49 28.78 -4.04
N TRP A 65 7.23 28.52 -3.70
CA TRP A 65 6.13 29.46 -3.97
C TRP A 65 6.37 30.80 -3.29
N SER A 66 6.78 30.81 -2.01
CA SER A 66 7.14 32.05 -1.31
C SER A 66 8.31 32.79 -1.97
N THR A 67 9.30 32.06 -2.49
CA THR A 67 10.45 32.66 -3.20
C THR A 67 10.01 33.25 -4.53
N LEU A 68 9.15 32.54 -5.27
CA LEU A 68 8.57 33.01 -6.52
C LEU A 68 7.76 34.30 -6.33
N ASP A 69 6.97 34.39 -5.25
CA ASP A 69 6.19 35.59 -4.92
C ASP A 69 7.10 36.80 -4.63
N VAL A 70 8.19 36.58 -3.89
CA VAL A 70 9.20 37.61 -3.63
C VAL A 70 9.87 38.04 -4.94
N LEU A 71 10.32 37.10 -5.78
CA LEU A 71 10.97 37.42 -7.05
C LEU A 71 10.03 38.16 -8.01
N ASN A 72 8.76 37.77 -8.10
CA ASN A 72 7.76 38.49 -8.90
C ASN A 72 7.52 39.90 -8.35
N SER A 73 7.45 40.05 -7.03
CA SER A 73 7.29 41.35 -6.38
C SER A 73 8.52 42.23 -6.57
N LEU A 74 9.73 41.67 -6.65
CA LEU A 74 10.96 42.41 -6.98
C LEU A 74 11.04 42.80 -8.46
N ARG A 75 10.49 41.97 -9.36
CA ARG A 75 10.44 42.26 -10.81
C ARG A 75 9.47 43.40 -11.14
N TYR A 76 8.39 43.54 -10.39
CA TYR A 76 7.33 44.53 -10.62
C TYR A 76 7.23 45.57 -9.48
N GLY A 77 8.19 45.59 -8.56
CA GLY A 77 8.16 46.36 -7.32
C GLY A 77 8.66 47.79 -7.49
N ASP A 78 8.42 48.59 -6.44
CA ASP A 78 8.63 50.03 -6.38
C ASP A 78 10.03 50.46 -6.91
N ALA A 79 10.02 51.23 -8.01
CA ALA A 79 11.21 51.66 -8.75
C ALA A 79 12.15 52.58 -7.95
N ASP A 80 11.68 53.10 -6.81
CA ASP A 80 12.49 53.91 -5.89
C ASP A 80 13.53 53.07 -5.10
N LEU A 81 13.32 51.75 -4.93
CA LEU A 81 14.20 50.85 -4.17
C LEU A 81 14.93 49.82 -5.04
N ILE A 82 14.35 49.43 -6.17
CA ILE A 82 14.90 48.44 -7.12
C ILE A 82 15.18 49.17 -8.42
N THR A 83 16.39 49.03 -8.94
CA THR A 83 16.79 49.71 -10.17
C THR A 83 16.08 49.16 -11.41
N ASP A 84 15.81 50.05 -12.35
CA ASP A 84 15.32 49.73 -13.69
C ASP A 84 16.44 49.28 -14.65
N GLU A 85 17.63 48.96 -14.13
CA GLU A 85 18.73 48.48 -14.96
C GLU A 85 18.33 47.17 -15.67
N PRO A 86 18.30 47.13 -17.03
CA PRO A 86 17.83 45.96 -17.77
C PRO A 86 18.55 44.66 -17.39
N ARG A 87 19.84 44.77 -17.08
CA ARG A 87 20.69 43.63 -16.69
C ARG A 87 20.26 42.97 -15.37
N ILE A 88 19.70 43.75 -14.44
CA ILE A 88 19.23 43.26 -13.13
C ILE A 88 17.84 42.63 -13.29
N LEU A 89 16.98 43.22 -14.11
CA LEU A 89 15.67 42.66 -14.47
C LEU A 89 15.80 41.33 -15.23
N ASP A 90 16.80 41.20 -16.11
CA ASP A 90 17.11 39.94 -16.80
C ASP A 90 17.52 38.84 -15.81
N ARG A 91 18.33 39.18 -14.79
CA ARG A 91 18.72 38.22 -13.73
C ARG A 91 17.55 37.76 -12.88
N LEU A 92 16.68 38.69 -12.50
CA LEU A 92 15.42 38.38 -11.81
C LEU A 92 14.55 37.43 -12.65
N THR A 93 14.46 37.68 -13.95
CA THR A 93 13.71 36.83 -14.89
C THR A 93 14.30 35.42 -14.98
N MET A 94 15.64 35.29 -15.00
CA MET A 94 16.30 33.98 -14.95
C MET A 94 16.01 33.24 -13.65
N LEU A 95 16.11 33.90 -12.49
CA LEU A 95 15.79 33.31 -11.19
C LEU A 95 14.33 32.84 -11.11
N VAL A 96 13.39 33.65 -11.61
CA VAL A 96 11.97 33.26 -11.70
C VAL A 96 11.80 32.00 -12.55
N SER A 97 12.46 31.92 -13.70
CA SER A 97 12.38 30.73 -14.57
C SER A 97 12.95 29.48 -13.88
N GLU A 98 14.02 29.63 -13.13
CA GLU A 98 14.66 28.54 -12.39
C GLU A 98 13.74 28.02 -11.28
N VAL A 99 13.19 28.91 -10.44
CA VAL A 99 12.24 28.53 -9.39
C VAL A 99 11.02 27.81 -9.96
N ASN A 100 10.47 28.28 -11.09
CA ASN A 100 9.36 27.59 -11.77
C ASN A 100 9.73 26.16 -12.20
N THR A 101 10.96 25.97 -12.70
CA THR A 101 11.46 24.64 -13.09
C THR A 101 11.54 23.73 -11.85
N GLN A 102 12.05 24.24 -10.73
CA GLN A 102 12.13 23.49 -9.48
C GLN A 102 10.75 23.15 -8.89
N ILE A 103 9.76 24.03 -9.04
CA ILE A 103 8.36 23.75 -8.68
C ILE A 103 7.84 22.57 -9.49
N GLY A 104 8.02 22.58 -10.82
CA GLY A 104 7.58 21.48 -11.69
C GLY A 104 8.23 20.14 -11.34
N LEU A 105 9.53 20.12 -11.03
CA LEU A 105 10.21 18.92 -10.55
C LEU A 105 9.63 18.42 -9.23
N SER A 106 9.35 19.33 -8.30
CA SER A 106 8.77 18.99 -7.01
C SER A 106 7.33 18.46 -7.14
N GLU A 107 6.53 19.01 -8.04
CA GLU A 107 5.19 18.51 -8.34
C GLU A 107 5.24 17.10 -8.94
N HIS A 108 6.17 16.86 -9.87
CA HIS A 108 6.37 15.53 -10.44
C HIS A 108 6.77 14.49 -9.37
N LEU A 109 7.67 14.84 -8.44
CA LEU A 109 8.01 13.95 -7.33
C LEU A 109 6.80 13.65 -6.42
N SER A 110 5.89 14.61 -6.25
CA SER A 110 4.67 14.44 -5.46
C SER A 110 3.73 13.43 -6.10
N GLU A 111 3.61 13.48 -7.44
CA GLU A 111 2.86 12.52 -8.24
C GLU A 111 3.47 11.11 -8.15
N VAL A 112 4.79 10.99 -8.27
CA VAL A 112 5.51 9.71 -8.12
C VAL A 112 5.29 9.11 -6.73
N LEU A 113 5.35 9.93 -5.67
CA LEU A 113 5.09 9.48 -4.30
C LEU A 113 3.63 9.03 -4.10
N ALA A 114 2.66 9.73 -4.71
CA ALA A 114 1.26 9.35 -4.67
C ALA A 114 1.03 8.00 -5.37
N SER A 115 1.58 7.83 -6.58
CA SER A 115 1.55 6.57 -7.32
C SER A 115 2.19 5.43 -6.52
N GLY A 116 3.33 5.67 -5.86
CA GLY A 116 3.97 4.70 -4.98
C GLY A 116 3.09 4.26 -3.80
N LEU A 117 2.28 5.17 -3.24
CA LEU A 117 1.32 4.86 -2.19
C LEU A 117 0.18 3.98 -2.70
N GLU A 118 -0.35 4.26 -3.88
CA GLU A 118 -1.40 3.45 -4.50
C GLU A 118 -0.92 2.03 -4.79
N VAL A 119 0.30 1.88 -5.31
CA VAL A 119 0.93 0.58 -5.51
C VAL A 119 1.06 -0.18 -4.19
N MET A 120 1.48 0.49 -3.11
CA MET A 120 1.55 -0.12 -1.79
C MET A 120 0.18 -0.61 -1.30
N GLN A 121 -0.86 0.21 -1.43
CA GLN A 121 -2.23 -0.16 -1.04
C GLN A 121 -2.73 -1.36 -1.84
N SER A 122 -2.46 -1.39 -3.15
CA SER A 122 -2.77 -2.54 -4.01
C SER A 122 -2.07 -3.81 -3.54
N ILE A 123 -0.78 -3.75 -3.22
CA ILE A 123 -0.03 -4.89 -2.68
C ILE A 123 -0.60 -5.37 -1.34
N TYR A 124 -0.92 -4.45 -0.42
CA TYR A 124 -1.55 -4.81 0.85
C TYR A 124 -2.91 -5.50 0.65
N ASN A 125 -3.75 -4.96 -0.24
CA ASN A 125 -5.04 -5.57 -0.56
C ASN A 125 -4.88 -6.97 -1.16
N ASN A 126 -3.91 -7.15 -2.06
CA ASN A 126 -3.60 -8.45 -2.65
C ASN A 126 -3.10 -9.45 -1.59
N GLN A 127 -2.25 -9.00 -0.65
CA GLN A 127 -1.79 -9.84 0.46
C GLN A 127 -2.93 -10.21 1.40
N LEU A 128 -3.82 -9.28 1.73
CA LEU A 128 -5.02 -9.54 2.54
C LEU A 128 -5.96 -10.53 1.84
N GLN A 129 -6.15 -10.39 0.53
CA GLN A 129 -6.95 -11.33 -0.26
C GLN A 129 -6.31 -12.73 -0.27
N LEU A 130 -4.98 -12.82 -0.43
CA LEU A 130 -4.28 -14.10 -0.36
C LEU A 130 -4.40 -14.75 1.02
N LEU A 131 -4.24 -13.97 2.10
CA LEU A 131 -4.43 -14.45 3.46
C LEU A 131 -5.86 -14.92 3.71
N ASN A 132 -6.86 -14.16 3.24
CA ASN A 132 -8.26 -14.54 3.33
C ASN A 132 -8.52 -15.87 2.59
N ASN A 133 -7.98 -16.02 1.38
CA ASN A 133 -8.08 -17.28 0.62
C ASN A 133 -7.43 -18.46 1.35
N ARG A 134 -6.26 -18.26 1.97
CA ARG A 134 -5.59 -19.29 2.77
C ARG A 134 -6.39 -19.65 4.02
N LEU A 135 -6.93 -18.67 4.73
CA LEU A 135 -7.76 -18.89 5.90
C LEU A 135 -9.06 -19.62 5.54
N ALA A 136 -9.73 -19.23 4.46
CA ALA A 136 -10.90 -19.92 3.95
C ALA A 136 -10.60 -21.39 3.63
N MET A 137 -9.45 -21.66 3.02
CA MET A 137 -8.99 -23.02 2.75
C MET A 137 -8.75 -23.82 4.05
N LEU A 138 -8.09 -23.23 5.04
CA LEU A 138 -7.88 -23.87 6.35
C LEU A 138 -9.22 -24.18 7.05
N VAL A 139 -10.15 -23.24 7.04
CA VAL A 139 -11.49 -23.43 7.59
C VAL A 139 -12.25 -24.53 6.85
N ALA A 140 -12.15 -24.58 5.52
CA ALA A 140 -12.77 -25.64 4.72
C ALA A 140 -12.22 -27.03 5.11
N TYR A 141 -10.91 -27.18 5.23
CA TYR A 141 -10.30 -28.44 5.68
C TYR A 141 -10.71 -28.82 7.11
N LEU A 142 -10.66 -27.86 8.04
CA LEU A 142 -11.10 -28.07 9.42
C LEU A 142 -12.57 -28.51 9.49
N THR A 143 -13.44 -27.93 8.65
CA THR A 143 -14.87 -28.29 8.58
C THR A 143 -15.06 -29.71 8.07
N ILE A 144 -14.35 -30.11 7.02
CA ILE A 144 -14.42 -31.46 6.45
C ILE A 144 -13.95 -32.50 7.48
N ILE A 145 -12.79 -32.28 8.10
CA ILE A 145 -12.23 -33.18 9.11
C ILE A 145 -13.14 -33.24 10.34
N GLY A 146 -13.61 -32.09 10.83
CA GLY A 146 -14.51 -32.02 11.98
C GLY A 146 -15.81 -32.79 11.76
N THR A 147 -16.43 -32.64 10.58
CA THR A 147 -17.67 -33.37 10.26
C THR A 147 -17.44 -34.86 10.10
N ALA A 148 -16.33 -35.26 9.47
CA ALA A 148 -15.97 -36.66 9.26
C ALA A 148 -15.72 -37.41 10.58
N LEU A 149 -15.25 -36.73 11.63
CA LEU A 149 -15.03 -37.33 12.95
C LEU A 149 -16.26 -37.23 13.86
N LEU A 150 -16.97 -36.09 13.84
CA LEU A 150 -18.07 -35.82 14.77
C LEU A 150 -19.31 -36.65 14.46
N VAL A 151 -19.65 -36.83 13.17
CA VAL A 151 -20.85 -37.58 12.78
C VAL A 151 -20.79 -39.06 13.18
N PRO A 152 -19.73 -39.83 12.86
CA PRO A 152 -19.63 -41.22 13.29
C PRO A 152 -19.58 -41.36 14.81
N ASN A 153 -18.87 -40.46 15.52
CA ASN A 153 -18.80 -40.49 16.98
C ASN A 153 -20.16 -40.22 17.65
N THR A 154 -20.95 -39.31 17.10
CA THR A 154 -22.30 -39.01 17.61
C THR A 154 -23.22 -40.21 17.39
N ILE A 155 -23.17 -40.83 16.20
CA ILE A 155 -23.93 -42.05 15.90
C ILE A 155 -23.52 -43.19 16.83
N ALA A 156 -22.22 -43.40 17.04
CA ALA A 156 -21.71 -44.42 17.96
C ALA A 156 -22.23 -44.22 19.39
N THR A 157 -22.25 -42.96 19.87
CA THR A 157 -22.74 -42.63 21.21
C THR A 157 -24.24 -42.85 21.38
N VAL A 158 -25.05 -42.43 20.42
CA VAL A 158 -26.53 -42.62 20.45
C VAL A 158 -26.88 -44.11 20.41
N MET A 159 -26.19 -44.87 19.56
CA MET A 159 -26.47 -46.29 19.37
C MET A 159 -25.88 -47.17 20.47
N SER A 160 -24.88 -46.69 21.22
CA SER A 160 -24.33 -47.36 22.40
C SER A 160 -25.18 -47.18 23.67
N ASN A 161 -26.28 -46.42 23.60
CA ASN A 161 -27.16 -46.20 24.75
C ASN A 161 -28.02 -47.43 25.03
N SER A 162 -28.18 -47.78 26.31
CA SER A 162 -28.90 -48.98 26.81
C SER A 162 -30.39 -49.07 26.42
N MET A 163 -30.95 -48.04 25.80
CA MET A 163 -32.29 -48.06 25.20
C MET A 163 -32.34 -48.89 23.89
N PHE A 164 -31.22 -49.00 23.17
CA PHE A 164 -31.04 -49.87 22.02
C PHE A 164 -30.27 -51.12 22.49
N GLN A 165 -30.99 -52.19 22.87
CA GLN A 165 -30.37 -53.44 23.30
C GLN A 165 -29.64 -54.11 22.12
N LEU A 166 -28.35 -53.83 21.95
CA LEU A 166 -27.51 -54.43 20.93
C LEU A 166 -27.32 -55.93 21.22
N GLN A 167 -27.99 -56.79 20.45
CA GLN A 167 -27.72 -58.23 20.41
C GLN A 167 -26.59 -58.52 19.42
N ALA A 168 -25.74 -59.51 19.73
CA ALA A 168 -24.52 -59.82 18.97
C ALA A 168 -24.73 -60.19 17.47
N GLY A 169 -25.98 -60.33 17.02
CA GLY A 169 -26.35 -60.56 15.62
C GLY A 169 -26.43 -59.30 14.74
N ASP A 170 -26.51 -58.10 15.32
CA ASP A 170 -26.73 -56.84 14.55
C ASP A 170 -25.43 -56.11 14.19
N VAL A 171 -24.28 -56.68 14.58
CA VAL A 171 -22.93 -56.15 14.31
C VAL A 171 -22.66 -55.90 12.81
N PRO A 172 -23.07 -56.75 11.85
CA PRO A 172 -22.84 -56.51 10.43
C PRO A 172 -23.62 -55.30 9.89
N TRP A 173 -24.89 -55.20 10.25
CA TRP A 173 -25.77 -54.08 9.86
C TRP A 173 -25.32 -52.74 10.49
N TYR A 174 -24.82 -52.79 11.72
CA TYR A 174 -24.26 -51.63 12.40
C TYR A 174 -23.01 -51.09 11.70
N LEU A 175 -22.13 -51.99 11.25
CA LEU A 175 -20.92 -51.63 10.53
C LEU A 175 -21.25 -51.01 9.16
N GLU A 176 -22.29 -51.51 8.48
CA GLU A 176 -22.83 -50.90 7.26
C GLU A 176 -23.37 -49.49 7.49
N ILE A 177 -24.17 -49.26 8.53
CA ILE A 177 -24.71 -47.92 8.84
C ILE A 177 -23.57 -46.92 9.15
N ILE A 178 -22.55 -47.34 9.88
CA ILE A 178 -21.39 -46.46 10.17
C ILE A 178 -20.67 -46.09 8.88
N VAL A 179 -20.40 -47.08 8.02
CA VAL A 179 -19.70 -46.81 6.75
C VAL A 179 -20.54 -45.89 5.85
N ILE A 180 -21.83 -46.17 5.70
CA ILE A 180 -22.74 -45.36 4.87
C ILE A 180 -22.87 -43.95 5.44
N SER A 181 -23.06 -43.80 6.75
CA SER A 181 -23.20 -42.48 7.38
C SER A 181 -21.92 -41.66 7.31
N THR A 182 -20.74 -42.31 7.38
CA THR A 182 -19.44 -41.64 7.20
C THR A 182 -19.27 -41.15 5.76
N VAL A 183 -19.67 -41.95 4.78
CA VAL A 183 -19.60 -41.57 3.35
C VAL A 183 -20.58 -40.44 3.05
N VAL A 184 -21.83 -40.55 3.52
CA VAL A 184 -22.88 -39.54 3.31
C VAL A 184 -22.54 -38.24 4.02
N SER A 185 -22.00 -38.29 5.25
CA SER A 185 -21.60 -37.08 5.98
C SER A 185 -20.42 -36.38 5.33
N THR A 186 -19.42 -37.12 4.86
CA THR A 186 -18.28 -36.59 4.12
C THR A 186 -18.73 -35.93 2.82
N PHE A 187 -19.66 -36.57 2.09
CA PHE A 187 -20.21 -36.02 0.86
C PHE A 187 -21.07 -34.77 1.11
N ALA A 188 -21.91 -34.78 2.16
CA ALA A 188 -22.72 -33.63 2.56
C ALA A 188 -21.83 -32.45 3.00
N ALA A 189 -20.77 -32.70 3.77
CA ALA A 189 -19.79 -31.69 4.15
C ALA A 189 -19.10 -31.09 2.92
N TRP A 190 -18.61 -31.93 2.00
CA TRP A 190 -18.04 -31.46 0.74
C TRP A 190 -19.02 -30.61 -0.07
N TRP A 191 -20.28 -31.04 -0.15
CA TRP A 191 -21.33 -30.31 -0.86
C TRP A 191 -21.66 -28.96 -0.22
N VAL A 192 -21.74 -28.88 1.11
CA VAL A 192 -21.96 -27.62 1.85
C VAL A 192 -20.78 -26.68 1.65
N VAL A 193 -19.54 -27.17 1.77
CA VAL A 193 -18.32 -26.37 1.55
C VAL A 193 -18.27 -25.85 0.10
N LYS A 194 -18.67 -26.66 -0.87
CA LYS A 194 -18.82 -26.26 -2.28
C LYS A 194 -19.90 -25.19 -2.46
N ARG A 195 -21.05 -25.33 -1.81
CA ARG A 195 -22.18 -24.39 -1.91
C ARG A 195 -21.90 -23.05 -1.24
N LEU A 196 -21.13 -23.05 -0.15
CA LEU A 196 -20.71 -21.84 0.56
C LEU A 196 -19.61 -21.07 -0.19
N GLY A 197 -19.10 -21.59 -1.31
CA GLY A 197 -18.05 -20.93 -2.09
C GLY A 197 -16.69 -20.89 -1.38
N LEU A 198 -16.51 -21.69 -0.33
CA LEU A 198 -15.28 -21.77 0.47
C LEU A 198 -14.20 -22.63 -0.22
N LEU A 199 -14.55 -23.33 -1.29
CA LEU A 199 -13.58 -24.03 -2.14
C LEU A 199 -12.86 -23.01 -3.03
N PRO A 200 -11.53 -22.87 -2.90
CA PRO A 200 -10.77 -22.01 -3.80
C PRO A 200 -10.85 -22.56 -5.23
N LYS A 201 -10.97 -21.66 -6.22
CA LYS A 201 -10.58 -21.99 -7.60
C LYS A 201 -9.11 -22.41 -7.55
N GLY A 202 -8.80 -23.62 -8.01
CA GLY A 202 -7.44 -24.16 -7.97
C GLY A 202 -6.46 -23.32 -8.81
N PRO A 203 -5.13 -23.53 -8.65
CA PRO A 203 -4.09 -22.76 -9.34
C PRO A 203 -4.02 -22.96 -10.86
N ASP A 204 -4.87 -23.81 -11.44
CA ASP A 204 -4.86 -24.13 -12.87
C ASP A 204 -6.08 -23.52 -13.57
N SER A 205 -6.04 -22.20 -13.71
CA SER A 205 -6.62 -21.53 -14.87
C SER A 205 -5.82 -20.26 -15.11
N SER A 206 -4.60 -20.48 -15.63
CA SER A 206 -3.92 -19.55 -16.52
C SER A 206 -4.86 -19.00 -17.59
#